data_AF-A0AB39YU95-F1
#
_entry.id   AF-A0AB39YU95-F1
#
_cell.length_a   1.000
_cell.length_b   1.000
_cell.length_c   1.000
_cell.angle_alpha   90.00
_cell.angle_beta   90.00
_cell.angle_gamma   90.00
#
_symmetry.space_group_name_H-M   'P 1'
#
loop_
_entity.id
_entity.type
_entity.pdbx_description
1 polymer ?
#
loop_
_entity_poly.entity_id
_entity_poly.type
_entity_poly.pdbx_seq_one_letter_code
_entity_poly.pdbx_strand_id
1 'polypeptide(L)'
;MATDYDAPRKTEEDVSEDSLEELKTHQSGKQSSAVDVDESDLADGFELPGADLSGEELLIQVMPPQPDEFTCFNCFLVKHKSQIATERGGHLYCTECEG
;
A
#
# COMPACT_ATOMS: atom_id res chain seq x y z
N MET A 1 -38.02 -21.57 6.63
CA MET A 1 -39.15 -20.68 6.99
C MET A 1 -38.77 -19.30 6.47
N ALA A 2 -39.51 -18.80 5.47
CA ALA A 2 -39.22 -17.51 4.86
C ALA A 2 -39.69 -16.41 5.81
N THR A 3 -38.75 -15.66 6.37
CA THR A 3 -39.03 -14.43 7.11
C THR A 3 -39.65 -13.44 6.14
N ASP A 4 -40.91 -13.10 6.39
CA ASP A 4 -41.71 -12.16 5.60
C ASP A 4 -41.24 -10.73 5.90
N TYR A 5 -40.58 -10.12 4.92
CA TYR A 5 -39.99 -8.77 4.99
C TYR A 5 -40.98 -7.69 4.50
N ASP A 6 -42.29 -7.98 4.46
CA ASP A 6 -43.35 -7.03 4.08
C ASP A 6 -44.03 -6.37 5.31
N ALA A 7 -43.34 -6.35 6.45
CA ALA A 7 -43.79 -5.58 7.60
C ALA A 7 -43.52 -4.08 7.37
N PRO A 8 -44.52 -3.19 7.57
CA PRO A 8 -44.34 -1.76 7.40
C PRO A 8 -43.19 -1.28 8.26
N ARG A 9 -42.17 -0.68 7.62
CA ARG A 9 -40.98 -0.18 8.31
C ARG A 9 -41.41 0.81 9.37
N LYS A 10 -41.07 0.53 10.64
CA LYS A 10 -41.04 1.57 11.67
C LYS A 10 -40.18 2.72 11.17
N THR A 11 -40.64 3.96 11.34
CA THR A 11 -39.89 5.14 10.94
C THR A 11 -38.54 5.13 11.64
N GLU A 12 -37.51 5.53 10.89
CA GLU A 12 -36.13 5.66 11.37
C GLU A 12 -36.02 6.53 12.64
N GLU A 13 -36.96 7.45 12.83
CA GLU A 13 -37.09 8.28 14.05
C GLU A 13 -37.38 7.45 15.31
N ASP A 14 -38.32 6.49 15.29
CA ASP A 14 -38.73 5.68 16.46
C ASP A 14 -37.60 4.73 16.94
N VAL A 15 -36.78 4.23 16.00
CA VAL A 15 -35.64 3.36 16.29
C VAL A 15 -34.44 4.15 16.85
N SER A 16 -34.32 5.41 16.44
CA SER A 16 -33.21 6.29 16.83
C SER A 16 -33.37 6.82 18.26
N GLU A 17 -34.61 7.11 18.68
CA GLU A 17 -34.90 7.62 20.02
C GLU A 17 -34.66 6.55 21.11
N ASP A 18 -35.13 5.32 20.91
CA ASP A 18 -34.90 4.19 21.83
C ASP A 18 -33.38 3.89 21.99
N SER A 19 -32.63 3.96 20.88
CA SER A 19 -31.18 3.73 20.86
C SER A 19 -30.40 4.78 21.67
N LEU A 20 -30.84 6.04 21.66
CA LEU A 20 -30.16 7.14 22.36
C LEU A 20 -30.38 7.11 23.87
N GLU A 21 -31.56 6.69 24.34
CA GLU A 21 -31.84 6.56 25.78
C GLU A 21 -31.09 5.37 26.40
N GLU A 22 -30.99 4.24 25.70
CA GLU A 22 -30.15 3.11 26.13
C GLU A 22 -28.67 3.51 26.22
N LEU A 23 -28.15 4.26 25.25
CA LEU A 23 -26.75 4.72 25.28
C LEU A 23 -26.45 5.64 26.49
N LYS A 24 -27.42 6.45 26.90
CA LYS A 24 -27.26 7.42 28.00
C LYS A 24 -27.16 6.74 29.37
N THR A 25 -27.87 5.64 29.58
CA THR A 25 -27.77 4.84 30.81
C THR A 25 -26.45 4.07 30.89
N HIS A 26 -25.91 3.61 29.76
CA HIS A 26 -24.60 2.97 29.69
C HIS A 26 -23.42 3.93 29.90
N GLN A 27 -23.57 5.22 29.56
CA GLN A 27 -22.50 6.22 29.69
C GLN A 27 -22.16 6.58 31.14
N SER A 28 -23.13 6.51 32.07
CA SER A 28 -22.92 6.94 33.46
C SER A 28 -22.02 5.97 34.28
N GLY A 29 -21.80 4.74 33.81
CA GLY A 29 -21.08 3.70 34.55
C GLY A 29 -19.65 3.38 34.08
N LYS A 30 -19.15 4.02 33.03
CA LYS A 30 -17.84 3.72 32.42
C LYS A 30 -17.02 4.99 32.21
N GLN A 31 -16.66 5.65 33.30
CA GLN A 31 -15.46 6.49 33.30
C GLN A 31 -14.26 5.52 33.38
N SER A 32 -13.85 5.02 32.22
CA SER A 32 -12.70 4.15 32.04
C SER A 32 -11.43 4.88 32.45
N SER A 33 -10.89 4.53 33.62
CA SER A 33 -9.57 4.97 34.10
C SER A 33 -8.39 4.38 33.32
N ALA A 34 -8.66 3.79 32.14
CA ALA A 34 -7.67 3.20 31.24
C ALA A 34 -7.30 4.14 30.07
N VAL A 35 -7.85 5.36 30.03
CA VAL A 35 -7.67 6.36 28.96
C VAL A 35 -6.67 7.44 29.39
N ASP A 36 -5.57 7.04 30.02
CA ASP A 36 -4.43 7.92 30.34
C ASP A 36 -3.11 7.21 30.03
N VAL A 37 -3.13 6.43 28.95
CA VAL A 37 -1.91 5.99 28.26
C VAL A 37 -2.02 6.57 26.87
N ASP A 38 -1.09 7.46 26.54
CA ASP A 38 -1.03 8.11 25.24
C ASP A 38 -0.86 7.01 24.16
N GLU A 39 -1.83 6.87 23.25
CA GLU A 39 -1.78 5.82 22.21
C GLU A 39 -0.53 5.93 21.33
N SER A 40 0.08 7.12 21.25
CA SER A 40 1.35 7.34 20.55
C SER A 40 2.49 6.60 21.25
N ASP A 41 2.59 6.66 22.59
CA ASP A 41 3.60 5.94 23.38
C ASP A 41 3.44 4.41 23.25
N LEU A 42 2.20 3.91 23.14
CA LEU A 42 1.94 2.49 22.89
C LEU A 42 2.34 2.06 21.46
N ALA A 43 2.17 2.95 20.48
CA ALA A 43 2.48 2.69 19.08
C ALA A 43 3.98 2.75 18.79
N ASP A 44 4.71 3.69 19.42
CA ASP A 44 6.17 3.84 19.25
C ASP A 44 6.98 2.65 19.81
N GLY A 45 6.45 1.95 20.82
CA GLY A 45 7.09 0.75 21.40
C GLY A 45 6.73 -0.58 20.74
N PHE A 46 5.77 -0.59 19.80
CA PHE A 46 5.27 -1.82 19.19
C PHE A 46 5.95 -2.07 17.84
N GLU A 47 7.11 -2.73 17.88
CA GLU A 47 7.80 -3.20 16.68
C GLU A 47 7.00 -4.33 16.01
N LEU A 48 6.47 -4.06 14.81
CA LEU A 48 5.77 -5.06 14.03
C LEU A 48 6.75 -6.17 13.59
N PRO A 49 6.35 -7.45 13.64
CA PRO A 49 7.17 -8.54 13.12
C PRO A 49 7.48 -8.29 11.63
N GLY A 50 8.75 -8.07 11.29
CA GLY A 50 9.22 -7.74 9.95
C GLY A 50 9.55 -6.26 9.69
N ALA A 51 9.46 -5.39 10.71
CA ALA A 51 9.88 -3.98 10.59
C ALA A 51 11.42 -3.81 10.63
N ASP A 52 12.13 -4.70 11.33
CA ASP A 52 13.58 -4.69 11.38
C ASP A 52 14.20 -5.49 10.22
N LEU A 53 14.51 -4.78 9.13
CA LEU A 53 15.25 -5.32 7.99
C LEU A 53 16.77 -5.08 8.13
N SER A 54 17.26 -4.61 9.28
CA SER A 54 18.68 -4.30 9.47
C SER A 54 19.60 -5.53 9.44
N GLY A 55 19.04 -6.72 9.66
CA GLY A 55 19.75 -8.00 9.57
C GLY A 55 19.59 -8.74 8.24
N GLU A 56 18.85 -8.19 7.26
CA GLU A 56 18.58 -8.87 5.99
C GLU A 56 19.51 -8.35 4.88
N GLU A 57 20.45 -9.20 4.46
CA GLU A 57 21.33 -8.92 3.34
C GLU A 57 20.58 -9.12 2.02
N LEU A 58 20.30 -8.03 1.30
CA LEU A 58 19.74 -8.08 -0.05
C LEU A 58 20.75 -8.76 -1.00
N LEU A 59 20.52 -10.04 -1.30
CA LEU A 59 21.29 -10.81 -2.27
C LEU A 59 20.91 -10.37 -3.69
N ILE A 60 21.58 -9.33 -4.19
CA ILE A 60 21.37 -8.82 -5.55
C ILE A 60 22.36 -9.50 -6.50
N GLN A 61 21.84 -10.24 -7.47
CA GLN A 61 22.63 -10.79 -8.55
C GLN A 61 22.84 -9.72 -9.64
N VAL A 62 24.09 -9.32 -9.87
CA VAL A 62 24.45 -8.43 -10.97
C VAL A 62 24.84 -9.27 -12.19
N MET A 63 24.06 -9.17 -13.26
CA MET A 63 24.38 -9.79 -14.54
C MET A 63 25.09 -8.77 -15.43
N PRO A 64 26.33 -9.04 -15.89
CA PRO A 64 27.02 -8.15 -16.82
C PRO A 64 26.33 -8.17 -18.19
N PRO A 65 26.45 -7.09 -18.98
CA PRO A 65 25.90 -7.05 -20.33
C PRO A 65 26.55 -8.13 -21.21
N GLN A 66 25.74 -8.84 -21.98
CA GLN A 66 26.24 -9.83 -22.94
C GLN A 66 26.99 -9.13 -24.09
N PRO A 67 27.94 -9.81 -24.78
CA PRO A 67 28.77 -9.18 -25.82
C PRO A 67 27.97 -8.64 -27.01
N ASP A 68 26.73 -9.07 -27.15
CA ASP A 68 25.78 -8.74 -28.21
C ASP A 68 24.66 -7.81 -27.73
N GLU A 69 24.70 -7.31 -26.50
CA GLU A 69 23.72 -6.38 -25.93
C GLU A 69 24.25 -4.94 -25.80
N PHE A 70 23.34 -3.97 -25.83
CA PHE A 70 23.60 -2.58 -25.48
C PHE A 70 22.37 -1.92 -24.86
N THR A 71 22.57 -0.89 -24.05
CA THR A 71 21.49 -0.06 -23.49
C THR A 71 21.31 1.20 -24.33
N CYS A 72 20.12 1.41 -24.88
CA CYS A 72 19.80 2.62 -25.64
C CYS A 72 19.76 3.84 -24.71
N PHE A 73 20.41 4.94 -25.08
CA PHE A 73 20.46 6.15 -24.26
C PHE A 73 19.14 6.94 -24.22
N ASN A 74 18.23 6.71 -25.17
CA ASN A 74 16.95 7.41 -25.22
C ASN A 74 15.83 6.66 -24.48
N CYS A 75 15.71 5.33 -24.67
CA CYS A 75 14.65 4.53 -24.04
C CYS A 75 15.12 3.65 -22.88
N PHE A 76 16.43 3.62 -22.57
CA PHE A 76 17.04 2.83 -21.49
C PHE A 76 16.78 1.32 -21.53
N LEU A 77 16.28 0.80 -22.65
CA LEU A 77 16.07 -0.63 -22.85
C LEU A 77 17.36 -1.31 -23.33
N VAL A 78 17.60 -2.51 -22.82
CA VAL A 78 18.62 -3.42 -23.34
C VAL A 78 18.12 -4.03 -24.64
N LYS A 79 18.91 -3.90 -25.70
CA LYS A 79 18.63 -4.41 -27.04
C LYS A 79 19.87 -5.13 -27.57
N HIS A 80 19.66 -5.96 -28.59
CA HIS A 80 20.77 -6.60 -29.30
C HIS A 80 21.49 -5.56 -30.18
N LYS A 81 22.83 -5.65 -30.31
CA LYS A 81 23.69 -4.72 -31.08
C LYS A 81 23.27 -4.56 -32.55
N SER A 82 22.55 -5.52 -33.11
CA SER A 82 21.96 -5.40 -34.46
C SER A 82 20.90 -4.28 -34.57
N GLN A 83 20.38 -3.80 -33.45
CA GLN A 83 19.38 -2.73 -33.38
C GLN A 83 20.00 -1.35 -33.11
N ILE A 84 21.34 -1.21 -33.18
CA ILE A 84 22.02 0.10 -33.08
C ILE A 84 21.74 0.89 -34.36
N ALA A 85 21.16 2.08 -34.21
CA ALA A 85 20.89 2.99 -35.34
C ALA A 85 21.96 4.07 -35.48
N THR A 86 22.40 4.66 -34.37
CA THR A 86 23.33 5.78 -34.38
C THR A 86 24.11 5.84 -33.08
N GLU A 87 25.33 6.36 -33.17
CA GLU A 87 26.16 6.74 -32.02
C GLU A 87 26.37 8.25 -32.02
N ARG A 88 26.02 8.95 -30.93
CA ARG A 88 26.30 10.38 -30.75
C ARG A 88 27.03 10.60 -29.43
N GLY A 89 28.24 11.15 -29.51
CA GLY A 89 29.01 11.50 -28.31
C GLY A 89 29.34 10.32 -27.38
N GLY A 90 29.47 9.10 -27.93
CA GLY A 90 29.71 7.88 -27.15
C GLY A 90 28.45 7.22 -26.58
N HIS A 91 27.25 7.70 -26.94
CA HIS A 91 25.98 7.10 -26.58
C HIS A 91 25.36 6.36 -27.76
N LEU A 92 24.85 5.16 -27.51
CA LEU A 92 24.20 4.29 -28.49
C LEU A 92 22.68 4.48 -28.47
N TYR A 93 22.08 4.60 -29.66
CA TYR A 93 20.64 4.78 -29.84
C TYR A 93 20.06 3.62 -30.65
N CYS A 94 18.91 3.08 -30.23
CA CYS A 94 18.26 2.01 -30.96
C CYS A 94 17.46 2.52 -32.17
N THR A 95 17.20 1.63 -33.13
CA THR A 95 16.37 1.89 -34.32
C THR A 95 14.96 2.36 -34.00
N GLU A 96 14.42 2.06 -32.82
CA GLU A 96 13.09 2.53 -32.40
C GLU A 96 13.09 4.01 -31.95
N CYS A 97 14.25 4.55 -31.58
CA CYS A 97 14.39 5.93 -31.09
C CYS A 97 14.83 6.93 -32.17
N GLU A 98 15.52 6.44 -33.20
CA GLU A 98 16.07 7.25 -34.31
C GLU A 98 15.43 6.88 -35.67
N GLY A 99 14.41 6.01 -35.65
CA GLY A 99 13.64 5.57 -36.83
C GLY A 99 12.26 6.23 -36.92
#